data_AF-A0A7L3WFZ3-F1
#
_entry.id   AF-A0A7L3WFZ3-F1
#
_cell.length_a   1.000
_cell.length_b   1.000
_cell.length_c   1.000
_cell.angle_alpha   90.00
_cell.angle_beta   90.00
_cell.angle_gamma   90.00
#
_symmetry.space_group_name_H-M   'P 1'
#
loop_
_entity.id
_entity.type
_entity.pdbx_description
1 polymer ?
#
loop_
_entity_poly.entity_id
_entity_poly.type
_entity_poly.pdbx_seq_one_letter_code
_entity_poly.pdbx_strand_id
1 'polypeptide(L)'
;RLLEEFVNHIQELQLMDERIQRKVEKLEQQCQKEAKEFAKKVQELQKSNQVAFQHFQELDEHISYVATKVCHLGDQLEGVNTPRQRAVEAQKLMKYFNEFLDGELKSDVFTNSEKIKEAADIIQKLHLIAQELPFDSLMEFCCYPFSSPGKYHDLECQLIQEFTSAQRRGEISRMREVAAVLLHFKGYSHCVDVYIKQCQEGAFLRNDVFEDAAILCQRVNKQVGEVFSNPETVLAKLIQNIFEVKLQSYVKDQLEEHRKSDAEQYLKNLYDLYTRTTNLSSKLMEFNLGTDKQTFLSKLIKSIFISYLENYIEVEIGYLKSRSAMILQRYYDSKNHQKRSIGTGGIQDLKERIRQRTNLPLGPSIDTHGETFLSQEVVVNLLQETKQAFERCHRVS
;
A
#
# COMPACT_ATOMS: atom_id res chain seq x y z
N ARG A 1 12.88 17.95 104.20
CA ARG A 1 12.11 18.16 102.95
C ARG A 1 12.99 18.24 101.70
N LEU A 2 13.64 19.37 101.37
CA LEU A 2 14.53 19.46 100.19
C LEU A 2 15.67 18.43 100.19
N LEU A 3 16.35 18.25 101.32
CA LEU A 3 17.46 17.29 101.42
C LEU A 3 16.99 15.82 101.31
N GLU A 4 15.77 15.50 101.77
CA GLU A 4 15.17 14.17 101.60
C GLU A 4 14.74 13.93 100.15
N GLU A 5 14.21 14.95 99.45
CA GLU A 5 13.90 14.86 98.02
C GLU A 5 15.17 14.66 97.17
N PHE A 6 16.27 15.34 97.49
CA PHE A 6 17.56 15.12 96.84
C PHE A 6 18.09 13.69 97.06
N VAL A 7 18.01 13.18 98.30
CA VAL A 7 18.43 11.81 98.61
C VAL A 7 17.55 10.78 97.88
N ASN A 8 16.24 11.00 97.83
CA ASN A 8 15.31 10.13 97.10
C ASN A 8 15.60 10.13 95.59
N HIS A 9 15.85 11.30 94.98
CA HIS A 9 16.21 11.35 93.56
C HIS A 9 17.57 10.71 93.25
N ILE A 10 18.56 10.83 94.14
CA ILE A 10 19.84 10.12 93.99
C ILE A 10 19.62 8.61 94.05
N GLN A 11 18.76 8.12 94.95
CA GLN A 11 18.40 6.71 95.02
C GLN A 11 17.64 6.24 93.77
N GLU A 12 16.70 7.04 93.25
CA GLU A 12 16.01 6.76 91.99
C GLU A 12 16.98 6.71 90.80
N LEU A 13 17.94 7.63 90.74
CA LEU A 13 19.01 7.65 89.74
C LEU A 13 19.89 6.39 89.83
N GLN A 14 20.27 5.97 91.04
CA GLN A 14 21.04 4.73 91.25
C GLN A 14 20.26 3.49 90.81
N LEU A 15 18.97 3.41 91.16
CA LEU A 15 18.11 2.31 90.72
C LEU A 15 17.90 2.31 89.20
N MET A 16 17.82 3.50 88.59
CA MET A 16 17.74 3.64 87.14
C MET A 16 19.04 3.20 86.47
N ASP A 17 20.19 3.59 87.02
CA ASP A 17 21.51 3.20 86.52
C ASP A 17 21.72 1.68 86.61
N GLU A 18 21.40 1.06 87.74
CA GLU A 18 21.42 -0.41 87.87
C GLU A 18 20.49 -1.09 86.86
N ARG A 19 19.30 -0.51 86.61
CA ARG A 19 18.35 -1.05 85.65
C ARG A 19 18.87 -0.92 84.21
N ILE A 20 19.56 0.17 83.89
CA ILE A 20 20.19 0.38 82.59
C ILE A 20 21.36 -0.59 82.44
N GLN A 21 22.23 -0.72 83.45
CA GLN A 21 23.37 -1.63 83.44
C GLN A 21 22.94 -3.08 83.21
N ARG A 22 21.91 -3.56 83.92
CA ARG A 22 21.36 -4.91 83.70
C ARG A 22 20.75 -5.08 82.30
N LYS A 23 20.21 -4.02 81.70
CA LYS A 23 19.73 -4.07 80.30
C LYS A 23 20.89 -4.13 79.32
N VAL A 24 21.94 -3.34 79.54
CA VAL A 24 23.16 -3.36 78.71
C VAL A 24 23.81 -4.74 78.76
N GLU A 25 24.03 -5.32 79.95
CA GLU A 25 24.62 -6.65 80.08
C GLU A 25 23.79 -7.75 79.38
N LYS A 26 22.45 -7.68 79.48
CA LYS A 26 21.57 -8.62 78.76
C LYS A 26 21.68 -8.45 77.25
N LEU A 27 21.69 -7.21 76.75
CA LEU A 27 21.83 -6.92 75.33
C LEU A 27 23.20 -7.34 74.81
N GLU A 28 24.27 -7.13 75.58
CA GLU A 28 25.63 -7.57 75.24
C GLU A 28 25.75 -9.09 75.19
N GLN A 29 25.19 -9.80 76.18
CA GLN A 29 25.17 -11.26 76.18
C GLN A 29 24.37 -11.81 75.00
N GLN A 30 23.22 -11.20 74.69
CA GLN A 30 22.41 -11.61 73.55
C GLN A 30 23.14 -11.35 72.23
N CYS A 31 23.74 -10.17 72.06
CA CYS A 31 24.56 -9.83 70.91
C CYS A 31 25.74 -10.81 70.74
N GLN A 32 26.43 -11.17 71.83
CA GLN A 32 27.55 -12.10 71.77
C GLN A 32 27.09 -13.53 71.42
N LYS A 33 25.92 -13.96 71.90
CA LYS A 33 25.35 -15.26 71.56
C LYS A 33 24.94 -15.31 70.09
N GLU A 34 24.21 -14.29 69.62
CA GLU A 34 23.79 -14.16 68.22
C GLU A 34 25.00 -14.07 67.28
N ALA A 35 26.05 -13.33 67.65
CA ALA A 35 27.28 -13.25 66.86
C ALA A 35 27.99 -14.61 66.73
N LYS A 36 28.04 -15.41 67.81
CA LYS A 36 28.61 -16.77 67.79
C LYS A 36 27.78 -17.72 66.93
N GLU A 37 26.45 -17.66 67.03
CA GLU A 37 25.55 -18.48 66.22
C GLU A 37 25.65 -18.10 64.74
N PHE A 38 25.68 -16.80 64.44
CA PHE A 38 25.88 -16.30 63.09
C PHE A 38 27.22 -16.74 62.50
N ALA A 39 28.32 -16.63 63.25
CA ALA A 39 29.64 -17.07 62.79
C ALA A 39 29.67 -18.56 62.45
N LYS A 40 29.04 -19.41 63.27
CA LYS A 40 28.91 -20.85 62.98
C LYS A 40 28.11 -21.10 61.70
N LYS A 41 26.96 -20.44 61.56
CA LYS A 41 26.11 -20.59 60.37
C LYS A 41 26.84 -20.13 59.10
N VAL A 42 27.61 -19.05 59.17
CA VAL A 42 28.44 -18.59 58.04
C VAL A 42 29.50 -19.63 57.68
N GLN A 43 30.17 -20.25 58.66
CA GLN A 43 31.16 -21.31 58.38
C GLN A 43 30.51 -22.56 57.76
N GLU A 44 29.34 -22.97 58.24
CA GLU A 44 28.60 -24.10 57.67
C GLU A 44 28.16 -23.81 56.23
N LEU A 45 27.62 -22.61 55.98
CA LEU A 45 27.27 -22.16 54.63
C LEU A 45 28.48 -22.09 53.72
N GLN A 46 29.63 -21.61 54.21
CA GLN A 46 30.87 -21.57 53.44
C GLN A 46 31.34 -22.97 53.05
N LYS A 47 31.32 -23.93 53.98
CA LYS A 47 31.66 -25.33 53.70
C LYS A 47 30.71 -25.96 52.70
N SER A 48 29.40 -25.76 52.88
CA SER A 48 28.39 -26.27 51.95
C SER A 48 28.56 -25.68 50.56
N ASN A 49 28.84 -24.38 50.45
CA ASN A 49 29.11 -23.72 49.18
C ASN A 49 30.38 -24.25 48.50
N GLN A 50 31.43 -24.55 49.28
CA GLN A 50 32.65 -25.14 48.74
C GLN A 50 32.42 -26.55 48.16
N VAL A 51 31.61 -27.37 48.82
CA VAL A 51 31.21 -28.70 48.30
C VAL A 51 30.35 -28.56 47.05
N ALA A 52 29.37 -27.64 47.06
CA ALA A 52 28.55 -27.36 45.88
C ALA A 52 29.42 -26.91 44.69
N PHE A 53 30.42 -26.05 44.94
CA PHE A 53 31.36 -25.61 43.92
C PHE A 53 32.17 -26.76 43.32
N GLN A 54 32.63 -27.71 44.14
CA GLN A 54 33.30 -28.92 43.66
C GLN A 54 32.38 -29.76 42.75
N HIS A 55 31.13 -29.98 43.16
CA HIS A 55 30.16 -30.67 42.31
C HIS A 55 29.87 -29.92 41.01
N PHE A 56 29.85 -28.58 41.02
CA PHE A 56 29.73 -27.80 39.80
C PHE A 56 30.94 -27.96 38.88
N GLN A 57 32.16 -28.01 39.42
CA GLN A 57 33.36 -28.26 38.62
C GLN A 57 33.35 -29.66 37.99
N GLU A 58 33.02 -30.69 38.77
CA GLU A 58 32.89 -32.07 38.26
C GLU A 58 31.83 -32.14 37.16
N LEU A 59 30.67 -31.52 37.38
CA LEU A 59 29.59 -31.49 36.42
C LEU A 59 29.97 -30.72 35.15
N ASP A 60 30.72 -29.62 35.27
CA ASP A 60 31.22 -28.85 34.13
C ASP A 60 32.25 -29.63 33.30
N GLU A 61 33.15 -30.37 33.96
CA GLU A 61 34.07 -31.30 33.28
C GLU A 61 33.31 -32.41 32.55
N HIS A 62 32.30 -32.99 33.19
CA HIS A 62 31.45 -34.00 32.57
C HIS A 62 30.65 -33.44 31.39
N ILE A 63 30.07 -32.25 31.51
CA ILE A 63 29.37 -31.58 30.42
C ILE A 63 30.33 -31.29 29.27
N SER A 64 31.53 -30.77 29.56
CA SER A 64 32.56 -30.49 28.56
C SER A 64 32.99 -31.75 27.82
N TYR A 65 33.18 -32.86 28.54
CA TYR A 65 33.50 -34.15 27.95
C TYR A 65 32.37 -34.67 27.06
N VAL A 66 31.13 -34.64 27.55
CA VAL A 66 29.96 -35.08 26.79
C VAL A 66 29.75 -34.20 25.57
N ALA A 67 29.84 -32.88 25.70
CA ALA A 67 29.71 -31.94 24.58
C ALA A 67 30.76 -32.21 23.51
N THR A 68 32.01 -32.47 23.91
CA THR A 68 33.08 -32.85 22.98
C THR A 68 32.73 -34.15 22.26
N LYS A 69 32.29 -35.19 22.98
CA LYS A 69 31.89 -36.46 22.37
C LYS A 69 30.68 -36.34 21.44
N VAL A 70 29.68 -35.55 21.82
CA VAL A 70 28.48 -35.29 21.02
C VAL A 70 28.84 -34.53 19.74
N CYS A 71 29.74 -33.54 19.81
CA CYS A 71 30.23 -32.83 18.64
C CYS A 71 30.89 -33.79 17.64
N HIS A 72 31.84 -34.61 18.11
CA HIS A 72 32.51 -35.60 17.25
C HIS A 72 31.54 -36.62 16.64
N LEU A 73 30.55 -37.08 17.42
CA LEU A 73 29.52 -37.99 16.92
C LEU A 73 28.59 -37.29 15.92
N GLY A 74 28.25 -36.03 16.17
CA GLY A 74 27.50 -35.16 15.27
C GLY A 74 28.21 -35.00 13.93
N ASP A 75 29.50 -34.66 13.95
CA ASP A 75 30.33 -34.51 12.75
C ASP A 75 30.41 -35.81 11.95
N GLN A 76 30.58 -36.96 12.62
CA GLN A 76 30.58 -38.27 11.97
C GLN A 76 29.22 -38.61 11.35
N LEU A 77 28.12 -38.34 12.06
CA LEU A 77 26.77 -38.57 11.57
C LEU A 77 26.43 -37.64 10.41
N GLU A 78 26.79 -36.37 10.47
CA GLU A 78 26.57 -35.40 9.39
C GLU A 78 27.42 -35.76 8.16
N GLY A 79 28.69 -36.13 8.37
CA GLY A 79 29.61 -36.57 7.31
C GLY A 79 29.07 -37.77 6.51
N VAL A 80 28.32 -38.68 7.13
CA VAL A 80 27.70 -39.83 6.47
C VAL A 80 26.29 -39.51 5.97
N ASN A 81 25.48 -38.78 6.74
CA ASN A 81 24.07 -38.58 6.44
C ASN A 81 23.86 -37.52 5.34
N THR A 82 24.66 -36.47 5.28
CA THR A 82 24.59 -35.43 4.24
C THR A 82 24.79 -35.99 2.83
N PRO A 83 25.87 -36.75 2.50
CA PRO A 83 26.01 -37.33 1.17
C PRO A 83 24.93 -38.36 0.87
N ARG A 84 24.48 -39.13 1.86
CA ARG A 84 23.38 -40.08 1.70
C ARG A 84 22.06 -39.39 1.36
N GLN A 85 21.70 -38.32 2.07
CA GLN A 85 20.52 -37.51 1.78
C GLN A 85 20.61 -36.89 0.38
N ARG A 86 21.75 -36.30 0.02
CA ARG A 86 21.99 -35.77 -1.34
C ARG A 86 21.85 -36.85 -2.41
N ALA A 87 22.37 -38.06 -2.20
CA ALA A 87 22.25 -39.16 -3.15
C ALA A 87 20.79 -39.63 -3.32
N VAL A 88 20.02 -39.73 -2.22
CA VAL A 88 18.59 -40.09 -2.25
C VAL A 88 17.78 -39.01 -2.99
N GLU A 89 18.06 -37.74 -2.73
CA GLU A 89 17.40 -36.63 -3.42
C GLU A 89 17.75 -36.60 -4.92
N ALA A 90 19.02 -36.78 -5.27
CA ALA A 90 19.47 -36.89 -6.65
C ALA A 90 18.80 -38.08 -7.37
N GLN A 91 18.70 -39.24 -6.72
CA GLN A 91 18.00 -40.41 -7.27
C GLN A 91 16.50 -40.09 -7.52
N LYS A 92 15.85 -39.40 -6.57
CA LYS A 92 14.46 -38.98 -6.70
C LYS A 92 14.29 -38.01 -7.88
N LEU A 93 15.17 -37.03 -8.03
CA LEU A 93 15.16 -36.09 -9.16
C LEU A 93 15.44 -36.78 -10.50
N MET A 94 16.41 -37.70 -10.56
CA MET A 94 16.72 -38.48 -11.76
C MET A 94 15.52 -39.33 -12.20
N LYS A 95 14.80 -39.93 -11.24
CA LYS A 95 13.59 -40.70 -11.52
C LYS A 95 12.51 -39.82 -12.15
N TYR A 96 12.23 -38.66 -11.56
CA TYR A 96 11.26 -37.72 -12.15
C TYR A 96 11.73 -37.14 -13.48
N PHE A 97 13.02 -36.85 -13.63
CA PHE A 97 13.59 -36.43 -14.92
C PHE A 97 13.33 -37.48 -16.00
N ASN A 98 13.55 -38.77 -15.69
CA ASN A 98 13.29 -39.86 -16.63
C ASN A 98 11.79 -39.98 -16.95
N GLU A 99 10.90 -39.83 -15.96
CA GLU A 99 9.45 -39.78 -16.19
C GLU A 99 9.02 -38.58 -17.06
N PHE A 100 9.70 -37.43 -16.94
CA PHE A 100 9.49 -36.28 -17.82
C PHE A 100 9.99 -36.53 -19.26
N LEU A 101 11.11 -37.24 -19.44
CA LEU A 101 11.63 -37.62 -20.76
C LEU A 101 10.73 -38.64 -21.46
N ASP A 102 10.23 -39.64 -20.73
CA ASP A 102 9.35 -40.69 -21.25
C ASP A 102 7.93 -40.18 -21.57
N GLY A 103 7.56 -39.00 -21.05
CA GLY A 103 6.32 -38.30 -21.41
C GLY A 103 5.06 -38.79 -20.70
N GLU A 104 5.14 -39.82 -19.87
CA GLU A 104 4.05 -40.32 -19.03
C GLU A 104 4.27 -39.90 -17.57
N LEU A 105 3.59 -38.83 -17.14
CA LEU A 105 3.57 -38.36 -15.75
C LEU A 105 2.76 -39.33 -14.87
N LYS A 106 3.32 -40.51 -14.59
CA LYS A 106 2.68 -41.58 -13.79
C LYS A 106 2.75 -41.35 -12.28
N SER A 107 3.58 -40.41 -11.83
CA SER A 107 3.81 -40.18 -10.41
C SER A 107 2.68 -39.40 -9.75
N ASP A 108 2.15 -39.93 -8.65
CA ASP A 108 1.14 -39.32 -7.76
C ASP A 108 1.45 -37.85 -7.39
N VAL A 109 2.72 -37.46 -7.40
CA VAL A 109 3.13 -36.09 -7.08
C VAL A 109 2.61 -35.09 -8.12
N PHE A 110 2.51 -35.48 -9.39
CA PHE A 110 1.98 -34.63 -10.47
C PHE A 110 0.48 -34.83 -10.73
N THR A 111 -0.10 -35.93 -10.28
CA THR A 111 -1.52 -36.25 -10.49
C THR A 111 -2.40 -35.82 -9.33
N ASN A 112 -1.84 -35.63 -8.14
CA ASN A 112 -2.58 -35.46 -6.90
C ASN A 112 -2.46 -34.01 -6.40
N SER A 113 -3.58 -33.29 -6.40
CA SER A 113 -3.63 -31.86 -6.06
C SER A 113 -3.03 -31.61 -4.66
N GLU A 114 -3.22 -32.49 -3.67
CA GLU A 114 -2.66 -32.30 -2.31
C GLU A 114 -1.12 -32.23 -2.26
N LYS A 115 -0.39 -32.74 -3.27
CA LYS A 115 1.09 -32.79 -3.31
C LYS A 115 1.74 -31.71 -4.18
N ILE A 116 1.01 -30.65 -4.54
CA ILE A 116 1.51 -29.57 -5.40
C ILE A 116 2.82 -28.94 -4.90
N LYS A 117 3.03 -28.83 -3.58
CA LYS A 117 4.29 -28.32 -3.02
C LYS A 117 5.48 -29.20 -3.36
N GLU A 118 5.31 -30.52 -3.28
CA GLU A 118 6.37 -31.47 -3.64
C GLU A 118 6.61 -31.44 -5.14
N ALA A 119 5.54 -31.39 -5.93
CA ALA A 119 5.62 -31.30 -7.39
C ALA A 119 6.40 -30.07 -7.84
N ALA A 120 6.10 -28.93 -7.22
CA ALA A 120 6.77 -27.66 -7.48
C ALA A 120 8.26 -27.67 -7.15
N ASP A 121 8.61 -28.16 -5.96
CA ASP A 121 10.01 -28.29 -5.52
C ASP A 121 10.80 -29.19 -6.48
N ILE A 122 10.19 -30.31 -6.90
CA ILE A 122 10.76 -31.21 -7.90
C ILE A 122 10.93 -30.51 -9.25
N ILE A 123 9.91 -29.80 -9.74
CA ILE A 123 9.97 -29.06 -11.03
C ILE A 123 11.03 -27.96 -10.99
N GLN A 124 11.13 -27.21 -9.89
CA GLN A 124 12.14 -26.17 -9.72
C GLN A 124 13.56 -26.76 -9.74
N LYS A 125 13.80 -27.83 -9.00
CA LYS A 125 15.09 -28.53 -8.97
C LYS A 125 15.45 -29.10 -10.34
N LEU A 126 14.49 -29.71 -11.03
CA LEU A 126 14.64 -30.19 -12.41
C LEU A 126 14.97 -29.05 -13.38
N HIS A 127 14.32 -27.89 -13.24
CA HIS A 127 14.55 -26.72 -14.07
C HIS A 127 15.96 -26.15 -13.88
N LEU A 128 16.44 -26.02 -12.64
CA LEU A 128 17.80 -25.59 -12.35
C LEU A 128 18.84 -26.56 -12.92
N ILE A 129 18.62 -27.87 -12.78
CA ILE A 129 19.50 -28.89 -13.39
C ILE A 129 19.51 -28.75 -14.91
N ALA A 130 18.36 -28.51 -15.54
CA ALA A 130 18.27 -28.34 -16.99
C ALA A 130 19.02 -27.10 -17.50
N GLN A 131 19.14 -26.03 -16.69
CA GLN A 131 19.89 -24.82 -17.06
C GLN A 131 21.41 -24.99 -16.96
N GLU A 132 21.90 -25.89 -16.10
CA GLU A 132 23.32 -26.16 -15.88
C GLU A 132 23.92 -27.19 -16.87
N LEU A 133 23.10 -27.81 -17.72
CA LEU A 133 23.56 -28.76 -18.73
C LEU A 133 24.17 -28.01 -19.95
N PRO A 134 25.37 -28.40 -20.43
CA PRO A 134 26.02 -27.74 -21.55
C PRO A 134 25.22 -27.89 -22.86
N PHE A 135 25.11 -26.78 -23.59
CA PHE A 135 24.16 -26.54 -24.68
C PHE A 135 24.40 -27.36 -25.98
N ASP A 136 25.52 -28.07 -26.14
CA ASP A 136 25.96 -28.52 -27.48
C ASP A 136 25.58 -29.95 -27.89
N SER A 137 25.24 -30.86 -26.98
CA SER A 137 24.94 -32.27 -27.33
C SER A 137 23.54 -32.76 -26.89
N LEU A 138 22.84 -31.96 -26.09
CA LEU A 138 21.52 -32.30 -25.53
C LEU A 138 20.38 -31.46 -26.12
N MET A 139 20.66 -30.65 -27.15
CA MET A 139 19.63 -29.87 -27.86
C MET A 139 18.66 -30.77 -28.64
N GLU A 140 19.05 -31.99 -29.01
CA GLU A 140 18.21 -32.92 -29.76
C GLU A 140 17.39 -33.85 -28.84
N PHE A 141 17.92 -34.19 -27.65
CA PHE A 141 17.33 -35.17 -26.72
C PHE A 141 16.71 -34.56 -25.45
N CYS A 142 17.37 -33.59 -24.82
CA CYS A 142 16.81 -32.92 -23.62
C CYS A 142 15.87 -31.79 -23.99
N CYS A 143 16.09 -31.15 -25.15
CA CYS A 143 15.16 -30.15 -25.63
C CYS A 143 13.89 -30.77 -26.18
N TYR A 144 13.76 -31.96 -26.79
CA TYR A 144 12.42 -32.37 -27.28
C TYR A 144 11.30 -32.44 -26.20
N PRO A 145 11.57 -32.86 -24.94
CA PRO A 145 10.62 -32.77 -23.81
C PRO A 145 10.61 -31.41 -23.09
N PHE A 146 11.67 -30.59 -23.17
CA PHE A 146 11.74 -29.20 -22.64
C PHE A 146 11.42 -28.09 -23.68
N SER A 147 11.31 -28.45 -24.95
CA SER A 147 11.06 -27.70 -26.19
C SER A 147 9.74 -28.14 -26.83
N SER A 148 9.00 -29.04 -26.18
CA SER A 148 7.56 -28.95 -26.25
C SER A 148 7.14 -27.86 -25.26
N PRO A 149 6.94 -26.60 -25.70
CA PRO A 149 6.35 -25.57 -24.87
C PRO A 149 4.95 -25.96 -24.37
N GLY A 150 4.38 -27.09 -24.82
CA GLY A 150 3.14 -27.66 -24.30
C GLY A 150 3.24 -27.99 -22.82
N LYS A 151 4.01 -29.00 -22.39
CA LYS A 151 3.83 -29.56 -21.03
C LYS A 151 4.22 -28.65 -19.86
N TYR A 152 5.26 -27.83 -20.01
CA TYR A 152 5.64 -26.84 -18.99
C TYR A 152 4.60 -25.71 -18.91
N HIS A 153 4.10 -25.27 -20.07
CA HIS A 153 2.99 -24.31 -20.14
C HIS A 153 1.67 -24.93 -19.69
N ASP A 154 1.44 -26.22 -19.92
CA ASP A 154 0.23 -26.94 -19.52
C ASP A 154 0.19 -27.07 -18.00
N LEU A 155 1.32 -27.38 -17.35
CA LEU A 155 1.44 -27.37 -15.89
C LEU A 155 1.25 -25.96 -15.33
N GLU A 156 1.84 -24.95 -15.95
CA GLU A 156 1.63 -23.54 -15.58
C GLU A 156 0.17 -23.12 -15.75
N CYS A 157 -0.48 -23.49 -16.85
CA CYS A 157 -1.90 -23.27 -17.10
C CYS A 157 -2.77 -24.01 -16.08
N GLN A 158 -2.45 -25.24 -15.73
CA GLN A 158 -3.15 -26.02 -14.70
C GLN A 158 -3.00 -25.36 -13.33
N LEU A 159 -1.80 -24.91 -12.96
CA LEU A 159 -1.56 -24.18 -11.71
C LEU A 159 -2.30 -22.84 -11.67
N ILE A 160 -2.35 -22.10 -12.78
CA ILE A 160 -3.11 -20.85 -12.90
C ILE A 160 -4.62 -21.12 -12.84
N GLN A 161 -5.10 -22.19 -13.47
CA GLN A 161 -6.50 -22.62 -13.38
C GLN A 161 -6.86 -23.03 -11.96
N GLU A 162 -5.98 -23.78 -11.29
CA GLU A 162 -6.18 -24.17 -9.90
C GLU A 162 -6.19 -22.95 -8.98
N PHE A 163 -5.25 -22.02 -9.17
CA PHE A 163 -5.23 -20.73 -8.46
C PHE A 163 -6.54 -19.95 -8.66
N THR A 164 -7.02 -19.87 -9.90
CA THR A 164 -8.29 -19.20 -10.24
C THR A 164 -9.48 -19.92 -9.61
N SER A 165 -9.47 -21.25 -9.57
CA SER A 165 -10.53 -22.04 -8.94
C SER A 165 -10.54 -21.86 -7.41
N ALA A 166 -9.37 -21.81 -6.78
CA ALA A 166 -9.20 -21.54 -5.36
C ALA A 166 -9.66 -20.11 -5.03
N GLN A 167 -9.38 -19.14 -5.90
CA GLN A 167 -9.87 -17.77 -5.78
C GLN A 167 -11.39 -17.70 -5.82
N ARG A 168 -12.04 -18.43 -6.74
CA ARG A 168 -13.52 -18.49 -6.82
C ARG A 168 -14.16 -19.14 -5.59
N ARG A 169 -13.47 -20.10 -4.97
CA ARG A 169 -13.91 -20.78 -3.74
C ARG A 169 -13.59 -20.01 -2.47
N GLY A 170 -12.72 -18.99 -2.54
CA GLY A 170 -12.29 -18.20 -1.39
C GLY A 170 -11.22 -18.88 -0.52
N GLU A 171 -10.49 -19.87 -1.06
CA GLU A 171 -9.51 -20.66 -0.32
C GLU A 171 -8.12 -19.97 -0.29
N ILE A 172 -7.93 -19.04 0.65
CA ILE A 172 -6.71 -18.22 0.76
C ILE A 172 -5.44 -19.06 0.99
N SER A 173 -5.52 -20.08 1.84
CA SER A 173 -4.38 -20.98 2.10
C SER A 173 -3.91 -21.66 0.83
N ARG A 174 -4.85 -22.14 0.01
CA ARG A 174 -4.52 -22.83 -1.23
C ARG A 174 -3.92 -21.87 -2.27
N MET A 175 -4.47 -20.67 -2.38
CA MET A 175 -3.91 -19.62 -3.24
C MET A 175 -2.47 -19.27 -2.86
N ARG A 176 -2.15 -19.16 -1.56
CA ARG A 176 -0.79 -18.90 -1.09
C ARG A 176 0.18 -19.99 -1.52
N GLU A 177 -0.23 -21.25 -1.38
CA GLU A 177 0.59 -22.40 -1.76
C GLU A 177 0.88 -22.39 -3.26
N VAL A 178 -0.15 -22.22 -4.08
CA VAL A 178 -0.01 -22.20 -5.54
C VAL A 178 0.78 -20.96 -6.00
N ALA A 179 0.61 -19.80 -5.37
CA ALA A 179 1.38 -18.59 -5.67
C ALA A 179 2.87 -18.74 -5.33
N ALA A 180 3.20 -19.39 -4.20
CA ALA A 180 4.58 -19.66 -3.82
C ALA A 180 5.27 -20.60 -4.83
N VAL A 181 4.54 -21.60 -5.33
CA VAL A 181 4.99 -22.48 -6.40
C VAL A 181 5.20 -21.71 -7.70
N LEU A 182 4.19 -20.93 -8.11
CA LEU A 182 4.21 -20.16 -9.37
C LEU A 182 5.31 -19.09 -9.39
N LEU A 183 5.79 -18.61 -8.24
CA LEU A 183 6.87 -17.63 -8.16
C LEU A 183 8.15 -18.06 -8.91
N HIS A 184 8.39 -19.37 -8.97
CA HIS A 184 9.55 -19.94 -9.68
C HIS A 184 9.32 -20.09 -11.19
N PHE A 185 8.10 -19.87 -11.68
CA PHE A 185 7.73 -19.97 -13.09
C PHE A 185 7.71 -18.59 -13.76
N LYS A 186 8.02 -18.55 -15.07
CA LYS A 186 8.04 -17.30 -15.84
C LYS A 186 6.66 -16.64 -15.95
N GLY A 187 5.58 -17.41 -15.90
CA GLY A 187 4.19 -16.94 -15.94
C GLY A 187 3.60 -16.61 -14.58
N TYR A 188 4.41 -16.44 -13.53
CA TYR A 188 3.97 -15.77 -12.30
C TYR A 188 3.30 -14.42 -12.60
N SER A 189 3.86 -13.67 -13.56
CA SER A 189 3.29 -12.41 -14.04
C SER A 189 1.89 -12.59 -14.64
N HIS A 190 1.69 -13.66 -15.41
CA HIS A 190 0.39 -14.01 -15.98
C HIS A 190 -0.62 -14.44 -14.90
N CYS A 191 -0.18 -15.18 -13.88
CA CYS A 191 -1.02 -15.52 -12.72
C CYS A 191 -1.53 -14.27 -12.00
N VAL A 192 -0.66 -13.29 -11.76
CA VAL A 192 -1.04 -12.00 -11.17
C VAL A 192 -2.04 -11.26 -12.06
N ASP A 193 -1.86 -11.28 -13.39
CA ASP A 193 -2.78 -10.63 -14.33
C ASP A 193 -4.16 -11.30 -14.35
N VAL A 194 -4.21 -12.63 -14.31
CA VAL A 194 -5.48 -13.40 -14.20
C VAL A 194 -6.15 -13.14 -12.85
N TYR A 195 -5.38 -13.10 -11.76
CA TYR A 195 -5.87 -12.75 -10.42
C TYR A 195 -6.53 -11.36 -10.40
N ILE A 196 -5.84 -10.36 -10.97
CA ILE A 196 -6.35 -8.98 -11.08
C ILE A 196 -7.65 -8.96 -11.88
N LYS A 197 -7.68 -9.61 -13.04
CA LYS A 197 -8.87 -9.68 -13.88
C LYS A 197 -10.05 -10.32 -13.15
N GLN A 198 -9.82 -11.45 -12.48
CA GLN A 198 -10.87 -12.15 -11.72
C GLN A 198 -11.36 -11.34 -10.51
N CYS A 199 -10.48 -10.55 -9.87
CA CYS A 199 -10.86 -9.62 -8.79
C CYS A 199 -11.73 -8.47 -9.28
N GLN A 200 -11.50 -7.99 -10.50
CA GLN A 200 -12.27 -6.92 -11.15
C GLN A 200 -13.62 -7.42 -11.71
N GLU A 201 -13.70 -8.69 -12.14
CA GLU A 201 -14.94 -9.33 -12.58
C GLU A 201 -15.98 -9.34 -11.45
N GLY A 202 -17.05 -8.54 -11.61
CA GLY A 202 -18.10 -8.39 -10.61
C GLY A 202 -17.85 -7.31 -9.55
N ALA A 203 -16.76 -6.54 -9.63
CA ALA A 203 -16.49 -5.45 -8.70
C ALA A 203 -17.19 -4.13 -9.06
N PHE A 204 -17.40 -3.86 -10.36
CA PHE A 204 -17.95 -2.60 -10.87
C PHE A 204 -19.43 -2.74 -11.23
N LEU A 205 -20.27 -2.98 -10.23
CA LEU A 205 -21.71 -3.18 -10.40
C LEU A 205 -22.53 -1.93 -10.04
N ARG A 206 -21.93 -0.93 -9.36
CA ARG A 206 -22.62 0.28 -8.93
C ARG A 206 -22.40 1.43 -9.91
N ASN A 207 -23.27 2.44 -9.83
CA ASN A 207 -23.15 3.67 -10.61
C ASN A 207 -21.89 4.50 -10.27
N ASP A 208 -21.24 4.23 -9.13
CA ASP A 208 -20.02 4.93 -8.71
C ASP A 208 -18.77 4.05 -8.84
N VAL A 209 -18.11 4.17 -9.99
CA VAL A 209 -16.87 3.44 -10.31
C VAL A 209 -15.72 3.79 -9.36
N PHE A 210 -15.70 5.00 -8.78
CA PHE A 210 -14.61 5.45 -7.92
C PHE A 210 -14.70 4.83 -6.52
N GLU A 211 -15.90 4.74 -5.97
CA GLU A 211 -16.11 4.09 -4.67
C GLU A 211 -15.94 2.57 -4.77
N ASP A 212 -16.43 1.95 -5.85
CA ASP A 212 -16.21 0.54 -6.14
C ASP A 212 -14.71 0.22 -6.27
N ALA A 213 -13.94 1.08 -6.93
CA ALA A 213 -12.48 0.95 -7.02
C ALA A 213 -11.79 1.02 -5.65
N ALA A 214 -12.22 1.94 -4.77
CA ALA A 214 -11.66 2.06 -3.43
C ALA A 214 -11.93 0.80 -2.57
N ILE A 215 -13.18 0.32 -2.58
CA ILE A 215 -13.58 -0.90 -1.86
C ILE A 215 -12.83 -2.12 -2.40
N LEU A 216 -12.70 -2.23 -3.74
CA LEU A 216 -11.94 -3.31 -4.37
C LEU A 216 -10.49 -3.31 -3.91
N CYS A 217 -9.80 -2.16 -3.97
CA CYS A 217 -8.42 -2.03 -3.51
C CYS A 217 -8.27 -2.40 -2.03
N GLN A 218 -9.20 -1.99 -1.16
CA GLN A 218 -9.14 -2.33 0.26
C GLN A 218 -9.31 -3.84 0.51
N ARG A 219 -10.25 -4.49 -0.18
CA ARG A 219 -10.47 -5.94 -0.09
C ARG A 219 -9.26 -6.71 -0.61
N VAL A 220 -8.74 -6.34 -1.78
CA VAL A 220 -7.61 -7.02 -2.41
C VAL A 220 -6.32 -6.79 -1.61
N ASN A 221 -6.11 -5.62 -1.01
CA ASN A 221 -4.94 -5.37 -0.16
C ASN A 221 -4.84 -6.38 1.01
N LYS A 222 -5.97 -6.70 1.65
CA LYS A 222 -6.01 -7.73 2.72
C LYS A 222 -5.67 -9.11 2.18
N GLN A 223 -6.29 -9.50 1.06
CA GLN A 223 -6.07 -10.83 0.46
C GLN A 223 -4.65 -11.00 -0.08
N VAL A 224 -4.12 -9.99 -0.76
CA VAL A 224 -2.78 -10.02 -1.38
C VAL A 224 -1.68 -10.14 -0.33
N GLY A 225 -1.82 -9.47 0.82
CA GLY A 225 -0.90 -9.63 1.96
C GLY A 225 -0.88 -11.04 2.54
N GLU A 226 -1.95 -11.82 2.37
CA GLU A 226 -2.02 -13.21 2.80
C GLU A 226 -1.64 -14.21 1.70
N VAL A 227 -1.70 -13.85 0.42
CA VAL A 227 -1.49 -14.80 -0.69
C VAL A 227 -0.08 -14.68 -1.28
N PHE A 228 0.45 -13.46 -1.44
CA PHE A 228 1.67 -13.21 -2.19
C PHE A 228 2.82 -12.76 -1.30
N SER A 229 4.05 -13.20 -1.62
CA SER A 229 5.26 -12.79 -0.90
C SER A 229 5.59 -11.30 -1.09
N ASN A 230 5.22 -10.73 -2.24
CA ASN A 230 5.44 -9.31 -2.59
C ASN A 230 4.08 -8.61 -2.82
N PRO A 231 3.38 -8.18 -1.77
CA PRO A 231 2.04 -7.62 -1.90
C PRO A 231 2.02 -6.25 -2.61
N GLU A 232 3.09 -5.47 -2.45
CA GLU A 232 3.17 -4.10 -3.00
C GLU A 232 3.15 -4.08 -4.53
N THR A 233 3.83 -5.02 -5.18
CA THR A 233 3.92 -5.09 -6.65
C THR A 233 2.59 -5.53 -7.26
N VAL A 234 1.90 -6.48 -6.64
CA VAL A 234 0.58 -6.94 -7.07
C VAL A 234 -0.45 -5.83 -6.90
N LEU A 235 -0.43 -5.10 -5.78
CA LEU A 235 -1.33 -3.98 -5.54
C LEU A 235 -1.07 -2.81 -6.50
N ALA A 236 0.20 -2.48 -6.76
CA ALA A 236 0.55 -1.45 -7.75
C ALA A 236 0.03 -1.82 -9.15
N LYS A 237 0.19 -3.08 -9.57
CA LYS A 237 -0.31 -3.56 -10.87
C LYS A 237 -1.85 -3.56 -10.95
N LEU A 238 -2.54 -3.89 -9.84
CA LEU A 238 -4.00 -3.77 -9.74
C LEU A 238 -4.44 -2.32 -9.95
N ILE A 239 -3.83 -1.38 -9.23
CA ILE A 239 -4.18 0.05 -9.32
C ILE A 239 -3.90 0.58 -10.73
N GLN A 240 -2.75 0.24 -11.32
CA GLN A 240 -2.44 0.60 -12.70
C GLN A 240 -3.53 0.14 -13.66
N ASN A 241 -3.93 -1.14 -13.56
CA ASN A 241 -4.96 -1.71 -14.42
C ASN A 241 -6.33 -1.02 -14.22
N ILE A 242 -6.72 -0.72 -12.98
CA ILE A 242 -7.95 0.03 -12.69
C ILE A 242 -7.91 1.43 -13.34
N PHE A 243 -6.78 2.14 -13.23
CA PHE A 243 -6.64 3.49 -13.78
C PHE A 243 -6.63 3.50 -15.32
N GLU A 244 -5.79 2.66 -15.94
CA GLU A 244 -5.59 2.64 -17.40
C GLU A 244 -6.74 1.96 -18.16
N VAL A 245 -7.37 0.93 -17.58
CA VAL A 245 -8.43 0.19 -18.28
C VAL A 245 -9.80 0.75 -17.90
N LYS A 246 -10.13 0.79 -16.60
CA LYS A 246 -11.50 1.07 -16.16
C LYS A 246 -11.79 2.57 -16.04
N LEU A 247 -10.96 3.31 -15.30
CA LEU A 247 -11.16 4.75 -15.10
C LEU A 247 -10.94 5.53 -16.40
N GLN A 248 -9.92 5.19 -17.18
CA GLN A 248 -9.69 5.86 -18.46
C GLN A 248 -10.87 5.68 -19.43
N SER A 249 -11.42 4.46 -19.55
CA SER A 249 -12.62 4.22 -20.37
C SER A 249 -13.81 5.01 -19.84
N TYR A 250 -14.07 4.98 -18.53
CA TYR A 250 -15.19 5.71 -17.93
C TYR A 250 -15.09 7.23 -18.11
N VAL A 251 -13.88 7.80 -17.91
CA VAL A 251 -13.62 9.23 -18.13
C VAL A 251 -13.82 9.58 -19.61
N LYS A 252 -13.33 8.74 -20.53
CA LYS A 252 -13.51 8.96 -21.97
C LYS A 252 -14.99 8.96 -22.35
N ASP A 253 -15.76 7.96 -21.90
CA ASP A 253 -17.19 7.83 -22.23
C ASP A 253 -17.99 9.05 -21.73
N GLN A 254 -17.76 9.48 -20.49
CA GLN A 254 -18.44 10.64 -19.89
C GLN A 254 -18.06 11.99 -20.56
N LEU A 255 -16.80 12.15 -20.95
CA LEU A 255 -16.32 13.38 -21.58
C LEU A 255 -16.68 13.46 -23.07
N GLU A 256 -16.65 12.35 -23.81
CA GLU A 256 -17.00 12.34 -25.24
C GLU A 256 -18.50 12.58 -25.48
N GLU A 257 -19.37 12.14 -24.59
CA GLU A 257 -20.83 12.36 -24.66
C GLU A 257 -21.19 13.86 -24.67
N HIS A 258 -20.49 14.66 -23.87
CA HIS A 258 -20.81 16.09 -23.65
C HIS A 258 -19.93 17.06 -24.46
N ARG A 259 -18.86 16.57 -25.09
CA ARG A 259 -17.85 17.40 -25.78
C ARG A 259 -18.43 18.29 -26.89
N LYS A 260 -19.52 17.88 -27.54
CA LYS A 260 -20.12 18.59 -28.68
C LYS A 260 -21.49 19.22 -28.38
N SER A 261 -22.17 18.77 -27.33
CA SER A 261 -23.53 19.20 -26.99
C SER A 261 -23.54 20.38 -26.02
N ASP A 262 -22.73 20.31 -24.96
CA ASP A 262 -22.76 21.29 -23.87
C ASP A 262 -21.36 21.48 -23.26
N ALA A 263 -20.73 22.60 -23.60
CA ALA A 263 -19.41 22.97 -23.08
C ALA A 263 -19.42 23.25 -21.56
N GLU A 264 -20.54 23.71 -20.99
CA GLU A 264 -20.66 23.95 -19.55
C GLU A 264 -20.63 22.63 -18.78
N GLN A 265 -21.41 21.65 -19.25
CA GLN A 265 -21.44 20.30 -18.67
C GLN A 265 -20.13 19.55 -18.87
N TYR A 266 -19.49 19.69 -20.03
CA TYR A 266 -18.16 19.13 -20.26
C TYR A 266 -17.13 19.63 -19.23
N LEU A 267 -17.06 20.94 -18.99
CA LEU A 267 -16.12 21.54 -18.04
C LEU A 267 -16.44 21.16 -16.58
N LYS A 268 -17.73 21.08 -16.22
CA LYS A 268 -18.17 20.60 -14.90
C LYS A 268 -17.82 19.12 -14.69
N ASN A 269 -18.08 18.27 -15.67
CA ASN A 269 -17.77 16.83 -15.60
C ASN A 269 -16.25 16.60 -15.55
N LEU A 270 -15.46 17.33 -16.34
CA LEU A 270 -14.01 17.24 -16.30
C LEU A 270 -13.47 17.60 -14.90
N TYR A 271 -13.97 18.69 -14.30
CA TYR A 271 -13.61 19.08 -12.95
C TYR A 271 -14.02 18.05 -11.89
N ASP A 272 -15.24 17.51 -11.98
CA ASP A 272 -15.73 16.48 -11.06
C ASP A 272 -14.91 15.19 -11.17
N LEU A 273 -14.72 14.67 -12.39
CA LEU A 273 -13.95 13.47 -12.65
C LEU A 273 -12.49 13.62 -12.19
N TYR A 274 -11.86 14.77 -12.45
CA TYR A 274 -10.50 15.04 -11.99
C TYR A 274 -10.42 15.10 -10.46
N THR A 275 -11.37 15.78 -9.82
CA THR A 275 -11.44 15.89 -8.35
C THR A 275 -11.67 14.52 -7.71
N ARG A 276 -12.59 13.71 -8.25
CA ARG A 276 -12.88 12.36 -7.75
C ARG A 276 -11.71 11.42 -7.97
N THR A 277 -11.02 11.50 -9.11
CA THR A 277 -9.80 10.70 -9.37
C THR A 277 -8.69 11.07 -8.39
N THR A 278 -8.51 12.37 -8.10
CA THR A 278 -7.52 12.85 -7.12
C THR A 278 -7.88 12.41 -5.70
N ASN A 279 -9.15 12.50 -5.32
CA ASN A 279 -9.62 12.01 -4.01
C ASN A 279 -9.44 10.49 -3.88
N LEU A 280 -9.70 9.72 -4.94
CA LEU A 280 -9.42 8.28 -4.98
C LEU A 280 -7.92 8.02 -4.80
N SER A 281 -7.07 8.75 -5.51
CA SER A 281 -5.61 8.69 -5.33
C SER A 281 -5.18 8.97 -3.89
N SER A 282 -5.78 9.97 -3.24
CA SER A 282 -5.55 10.25 -1.81
C SER A 282 -5.95 9.08 -0.91
N LYS A 283 -7.12 8.47 -1.14
CA LYS A 283 -7.52 7.23 -0.42
C LYS A 283 -6.54 6.08 -0.68
N LEU A 284 -6.00 5.96 -1.89
CA LEU A 284 -5.05 4.92 -2.25
C LEU A 284 -3.64 5.15 -1.69
N MET A 285 -3.26 6.39 -1.37
CA MET A 285 -1.97 6.71 -0.73
C MET A 285 -1.82 6.12 0.67
N GLU A 286 -2.92 5.76 1.33
CA GLU A 286 -2.93 5.07 2.63
C GLU A 286 -2.38 3.64 2.54
N PHE A 287 -2.40 3.03 1.35
CA PHE A 287 -1.86 1.68 1.15
C PHE A 287 -0.32 1.69 0.99
N ASN A 288 0.31 0.60 1.42
CA ASN A 288 1.75 0.38 1.22
C ASN A 288 2.01 -0.04 -0.23
N LEU A 289 2.40 0.94 -1.05
CA LEU A 289 2.67 0.83 -2.49
C LEU A 289 4.16 1.01 -2.82
N GLY A 290 5.03 0.88 -1.82
CA GLY A 290 6.46 1.19 -1.90
C GLY A 290 6.80 2.68 -1.71
N THR A 291 8.06 3.03 -1.95
CA THR A 291 8.65 4.36 -1.66
C THR A 291 8.20 5.47 -2.61
N ASP A 292 7.84 5.15 -3.85
CA ASP A 292 7.51 6.14 -4.91
C ASP A 292 6.00 6.29 -5.20
N LYS A 293 5.15 5.92 -4.23
CA LYS A 293 3.69 5.88 -4.38
C LYS A 293 3.06 7.18 -4.89
N GLN A 294 3.55 8.33 -4.43
CA GLN A 294 3.03 9.64 -4.84
C GLN A 294 3.33 9.94 -6.32
N THR A 295 4.54 9.64 -6.77
CA THR A 295 4.95 9.83 -8.17
C THR A 295 4.22 8.87 -9.09
N PHE A 296 4.04 7.62 -8.67
CA PHE A 296 3.29 6.60 -9.40
C PHE A 296 1.84 7.01 -9.63
N LEU A 297 1.11 7.37 -8.56
CA LEU A 297 -0.29 7.79 -8.68
C LEU A 297 -0.43 9.08 -9.49
N SER A 298 0.49 10.03 -9.32
CA SER A 298 0.51 11.26 -10.12
C SER A 298 0.70 10.99 -11.62
N LYS A 299 1.53 10.01 -11.98
CA LYS A 299 1.72 9.58 -13.38
C LYS A 299 0.44 8.94 -13.94
N LEU A 300 -0.26 8.11 -13.16
CA LEU A 300 -1.54 7.51 -13.60
C LEU A 300 -2.61 8.56 -13.85
N ILE A 301 -2.77 9.54 -12.95
CA ILE A 301 -3.71 10.66 -13.14
C ILE A 301 -3.34 11.44 -14.40
N LYS A 302 -2.05 11.78 -14.58
CA LYS A 302 -1.58 12.48 -15.77
C LYS A 302 -1.86 11.68 -17.05
N SER A 303 -1.63 10.36 -17.05
CA SER A 303 -1.88 9.49 -18.20
C SER A 303 -3.34 9.59 -18.69
N ILE A 304 -4.30 9.64 -17.77
CA ILE A 304 -5.72 9.73 -18.11
C ILE A 304 -6.10 11.14 -18.61
N PHE A 305 -5.57 12.18 -17.96
CA PHE A 305 -6.06 13.55 -18.15
C PHE A 305 -5.21 14.43 -19.09
N ILE A 306 -3.96 14.07 -19.42
CA ILE A 306 -3.03 14.96 -20.15
C ILE A 306 -3.62 15.54 -21.45
N SER A 307 -4.27 14.71 -22.26
CA SER A 307 -4.89 15.13 -23.52
C SER A 307 -6.10 16.06 -23.34
N TYR A 308 -6.79 15.98 -22.20
CA TYR A 308 -7.91 16.85 -21.86
C TYR A 308 -7.45 18.16 -21.22
N LEU A 309 -6.35 18.14 -20.48
CA LEU A 309 -5.77 19.30 -19.81
C LEU A 309 -5.03 20.24 -20.77
N GLU A 310 -4.35 19.71 -21.80
CA GLU A 310 -3.64 20.53 -22.79
C GLU A 310 -4.54 21.58 -23.47
N ASN A 311 -5.77 21.19 -23.81
CA ASN A 311 -6.73 22.07 -24.47
C ASN A 311 -7.73 22.73 -23.50
N TYR A 312 -7.62 22.47 -22.19
CA TYR A 312 -8.61 22.92 -21.19
C TYR A 312 -8.72 24.45 -21.14
N ILE A 313 -7.58 25.16 -21.10
CA ILE A 313 -7.56 26.63 -20.98
C ILE A 313 -8.20 27.30 -22.19
N GLU A 314 -7.96 26.78 -23.40
CA GLU A 314 -8.57 27.33 -24.61
C GLU A 314 -10.09 27.15 -24.60
N VAL A 315 -10.56 25.97 -24.19
CA VAL A 315 -11.99 25.65 -24.09
C VAL A 315 -12.67 26.49 -23.00
N GLU A 316 -12.06 26.64 -21.83
CA GLU A 316 -12.59 27.42 -20.70
C GLU A 316 -12.67 28.92 -21.06
N ILE A 317 -11.65 29.48 -21.72
CA ILE A 317 -11.68 30.87 -22.22
C ILE A 317 -12.75 31.03 -23.30
N GLY A 318 -12.87 30.07 -24.22
CA GLY A 318 -13.90 30.08 -25.28
C GLY A 318 -15.31 30.05 -24.71
N TYR A 319 -15.56 29.17 -23.74
CA TYR A 319 -16.83 29.08 -23.01
C TYR A 319 -17.12 30.39 -22.27
N LEU A 320 -16.18 30.92 -21.49
CA LEU A 320 -16.40 32.14 -20.70
C LEU A 320 -16.69 33.34 -21.60
N LYS A 321 -16.02 33.47 -22.74
CA LYS A 321 -16.29 34.52 -23.74
C LYS A 321 -17.69 34.38 -24.35
N SER A 322 -18.06 33.17 -24.78
CA SER A 322 -19.39 32.90 -25.35
C SER A 322 -20.51 33.17 -24.33
N ARG A 323 -20.35 32.68 -23.11
CA ARG A 323 -21.30 32.86 -22.01
C ARG A 323 -21.45 34.33 -21.61
N SER A 324 -20.34 35.04 -21.48
CA SER A 324 -20.34 36.48 -21.20
C SER A 324 -21.02 37.28 -22.31
N ALA A 325 -20.77 36.93 -23.58
CA ALA A 325 -21.43 37.55 -24.73
C ALA A 325 -22.94 37.30 -24.71
N MET A 326 -23.38 36.08 -24.40
CA MET A 326 -24.80 35.73 -24.27
C MET A 326 -25.50 36.50 -23.14
N ILE A 327 -24.88 36.60 -21.96
CA ILE A 327 -25.43 37.37 -20.82
C ILE A 327 -25.58 38.85 -21.20
N LEU A 328 -24.55 39.42 -21.85
CA LEU A 328 -24.58 40.80 -22.31
C LEU A 328 -25.64 41.02 -23.41
N GLN A 329 -25.73 40.10 -24.38
CA GLN A 329 -26.70 40.19 -25.47
C GLN A 329 -28.13 40.10 -24.95
N ARG A 330 -28.44 39.16 -24.05
CA ARG A 330 -29.75 39.05 -23.40
C ARG A 330 -30.14 40.33 -22.66
N TYR A 331 -29.17 40.97 -22.00
CA TYR A 331 -29.39 42.25 -21.34
C TYR A 331 -29.70 43.38 -22.34
N TYR A 332 -28.90 43.51 -23.39
CA TYR A 332 -29.12 44.53 -24.42
C TYR A 332 -30.43 44.33 -25.18
N ASP A 333 -30.80 43.08 -25.47
CA ASP A 333 -32.08 42.72 -26.09
C ASP A 333 -33.26 43.08 -25.18
N SER A 334 -33.15 42.84 -23.86
CA SER A 334 -34.19 43.26 -22.89
C SER A 334 -34.39 44.77 -22.80
N LYS A 335 -33.36 45.54 -23.17
CA LYS A 335 -33.37 47.01 -23.23
C LYS A 335 -33.67 47.54 -24.64
N ASN A 336 -33.96 46.66 -25.61
CA ASN A 336 -34.09 47.01 -27.04
C ASN A 336 -32.91 47.87 -27.56
N HIS A 337 -31.71 47.63 -27.01
CA HIS A 337 -30.52 48.42 -27.32
C HIS A 337 -29.59 47.65 -28.25
N GLN A 338 -29.28 48.20 -29.42
CA GLN A 338 -28.31 47.60 -30.33
C GLN A 338 -26.93 48.26 -30.17
N LYS A 339 -25.92 47.43 -29.91
CA LYS A 339 -24.52 47.87 -29.80
C LYS A 339 -24.06 48.40 -31.16
N ARG A 340 -23.55 49.64 -31.22
CA ARG A 340 -23.07 50.24 -32.48
C ARG A 340 -21.81 49.50 -32.96
N SER A 341 -21.74 49.21 -34.26
CA SER A 341 -20.52 48.71 -34.91
C SER A 341 -19.38 49.71 -34.74
N ILE A 342 -18.21 49.22 -34.31
CA ILE A 342 -16.99 50.00 -34.10
C ILE A 342 -16.42 50.36 -35.48
N GLY A 343 -17.04 51.34 -36.14
CA GLY A 343 -16.65 51.80 -37.48
C GLY A 343 -17.24 53.15 -37.88
N THR A 344 -18.26 53.65 -37.17
CA THR A 344 -19.00 54.87 -37.56
C THR A 344 -18.95 56.02 -36.55
N GLY A 345 -18.20 55.85 -35.44
CA GLY A 345 -18.22 56.78 -34.30
C GLY A 345 -17.80 58.21 -34.62
N GLY A 346 -16.80 58.42 -35.49
CA GLY A 346 -16.26 59.77 -35.75
C GLY A 346 -17.23 60.72 -36.46
N ILE A 347 -18.07 60.21 -37.36
CA ILE A 347 -18.99 61.04 -38.16
C ILE A 347 -20.32 61.31 -37.43
N GLN A 348 -20.78 60.39 -36.58
CA GLN A 348 -22.00 60.60 -35.79
C GLN A 348 -21.78 61.55 -34.61
N ASP A 349 -20.64 61.45 -33.92
CA ASP A 349 -20.29 62.33 -32.79
C ASP A 349 -20.05 63.78 -33.28
N LEU A 350 -19.46 63.94 -34.47
CA LEU A 350 -19.37 65.22 -35.16
C LEU A 350 -20.75 65.76 -35.56
N LYS A 351 -21.66 64.91 -36.04
CA LYS A 351 -23.06 65.29 -36.33
C LYS A 351 -23.81 65.73 -35.07
N GLU A 352 -23.60 65.06 -33.93
CA GLU A 352 -24.18 65.45 -32.63
C GLU A 352 -23.65 66.81 -32.14
N ARG A 353 -22.32 67.05 -32.26
CA ARG A 353 -21.71 68.35 -31.92
C ARG A 353 -22.17 69.49 -32.83
N ILE A 354 -22.35 69.23 -34.13
CA ILE A 354 -22.88 70.21 -35.08
C ILE A 354 -24.35 70.51 -34.77
N ARG A 355 -25.14 69.49 -34.40
CA ARG A 355 -26.55 69.65 -34.00
C ARG A 355 -26.72 70.47 -32.71
N GLN A 356 -25.79 70.38 -31.76
CA GLN A 356 -25.78 71.24 -30.57
C GLN A 356 -25.41 72.70 -30.87
N ARG A 357 -24.68 72.96 -31.96
CA ARG A 357 -24.24 74.31 -32.36
C ARG A 357 -25.09 74.94 -33.46
N THR A 358 -25.95 74.18 -34.15
CA THR A 358 -26.80 74.65 -35.24
C THR A 358 -28.14 73.92 -35.29
N ASN A 359 -29.24 74.65 -35.53
CA ASN A 359 -30.61 74.11 -35.68
C ASN A 359 -30.82 73.46 -37.07
N LEU A 360 -29.98 72.52 -37.48
CA LEU A 360 -30.20 71.72 -38.70
C LEU A 360 -30.90 70.38 -38.38
N PRO A 361 -31.90 69.95 -39.18
CA PRO A 361 -32.59 68.69 -38.96
C PRO A 361 -31.74 67.52 -39.51
N LEU A 362 -30.80 67.04 -38.69
CA LEU A 362 -29.96 65.88 -39.01
C LEU A 362 -30.52 64.61 -38.33
N GLY A 363 -31.52 63.99 -38.95
CA GLY A 363 -31.97 62.61 -38.66
C GLY A 363 -32.47 62.33 -37.22
N PRO A 364 -32.93 61.10 -36.94
CA PRO A 364 -33.47 60.72 -35.64
C PRO A 364 -32.42 60.86 -34.52
N SER A 365 -32.81 61.45 -33.39
CA SER A 365 -32.00 61.52 -32.17
C SER A 365 -31.92 60.15 -31.52
N ILE A 366 -30.78 59.86 -30.88
CA ILE A 366 -30.62 58.64 -30.07
C ILE A 366 -31.04 59.02 -28.66
N ASP A 367 -32.32 58.81 -28.35
CA ASP A 367 -32.87 59.08 -27.03
C ASP A 367 -32.47 57.95 -26.08
N THR A 368 -31.46 58.19 -25.25
CA THR A 368 -30.98 57.26 -24.23
C THR A 368 -31.81 57.26 -22.94
N HIS A 369 -33.01 57.86 -22.94
CA HIS A 369 -34.02 57.87 -21.86
C HIS A 369 -33.53 58.01 -20.39
N GLY A 370 -32.30 58.50 -20.14
CA GLY A 370 -31.70 58.53 -18.81
C GLY A 370 -31.27 57.17 -18.26
N GLU A 371 -31.26 56.10 -19.07
CA GLU A 371 -30.80 54.78 -18.62
C GLU A 371 -29.27 54.75 -18.53
N THR A 372 -28.74 54.32 -17.38
CA THR A 372 -27.29 54.22 -17.14
C THR A 372 -26.65 53.01 -17.83
N PHE A 373 -27.45 52.10 -18.40
CA PHE A 373 -27.04 50.79 -18.95
C PHE A 373 -26.19 49.93 -17.99
N LEU A 374 -26.15 50.26 -16.70
CA LEU A 374 -25.49 49.49 -15.67
C LEU A 374 -26.52 48.56 -15.01
N SER A 375 -26.30 47.25 -15.12
CA SER A 375 -27.11 46.24 -14.43
C SER A 375 -26.27 45.50 -13.41
N GLN A 376 -26.68 45.60 -12.14
CA GLN A 376 -26.08 44.85 -11.05
C GLN A 376 -26.23 43.34 -11.26
N GLU A 377 -27.36 42.87 -11.79
CA GLU A 377 -27.59 41.45 -12.06
C GLU A 377 -26.65 40.89 -13.13
N VAL A 378 -26.37 41.67 -14.18
CA VAL A 378 -25.42 41.29 -15.23
C VAL A 378 -24.01 41.15 -14.67
N VAL A 379 -23.58 42.12 -13.85
CA VAL A 379 -22.27 42.10 -13.19
C VAL A 379 -22.17 40.91 -12.24
N VAL A 380 -23.19 40.65 -11.42
CA VAL A 380 -23.20 39.50 -10.50
C VAL A 380 -23.13 38.18 -11.26
N ASN A 381 -23.89 38.02 -12.36
CA ASN A 381 -23.85 36.81 -13.18
C ASN A 381 -22.48 36.60 -13.87
N LEU A 382 -21.88 37.66 -14.41
CA LEU A 382 -20.53 37.60 -14.98
C LEU A 382 -19.48 37.23 -13.94
N LEU A 383 -19.55 37.83 -12.75
CA LEU A 383 -18.65 37.52 -11.64
C LEU A 383 -18.81 36.07 -11.16
N GLN A 384 -20.04 35.56 -11.13
CA GLN A 384 -20.32 34.18 -10.74
C GLN A 384 -19.74 33.17 -11.73
N GLU A 385 -19.93 33.36 -13.04
CA GLU A 385 -19.34 32.52 -14.09
C GLU A 385 -17.81 32.56 -14.05
N THR A 386 -17.24 33.75 -13.85
CA THR A 386 -15.79 33.94 -13.72
C THR A 386 -15.24 33.27 -12.46
N LYS A 387 -15.96 33.35 -11.33
CA LYS A 387 -15.59 32.68 -10.09
C LYS A 387 -15.57 31.15 -10.28
N GLN A 388 -16.59 30.59 -10.92
CA GLN A 388 -16.64 29.14 -11.19
C GLN A 388 -15.52 28.69 -12.14
N ALA A 389 -15.19 29.51 -13.16
CA ALA A 389 -14.06 29.25 -14.05
C ALA A 389 -12.73 29.24 -13.28
N PHE A 390 -12.52 30.18 -12.35
CA PHE A 390 -11.34 30.20 -11.49
C PHE A 390 -11.27 28.99 -10.55
N GLU A 391 -12.39 28.58 -9.95
CA GLU A 391 -12.45 27.39 -9.10
C GLU A 391 -12.09 26.11 -9.86
N ARG A 392 -12.56 25.97 -11.11
CA ARG A 392 -12.16 24.85 -11.97
C ARG A 392 -10.69 24.92 -12.35
N CYS A 393 -10.24 26.10 -12.79
CA CYS A 393 -8.85 26.33 -13.19
C CYS A 393 -7.87 26.04 -12.05
N HIS A 394 -8.17 26.41 -10.81
CA HIS A 394 -7.29 26.19 -9.67
C HIS A 394 -6.99 24.71 -9.35
N ARG A 395 -7.89 23.78 -9.75
CA ARG A 395 -7.67 22.34 -9.54
C ARG A 395 -7.18 21.60 -10.78
N VAL A 396 -7.54 22.10 -11.96
CA VAL A 396 -7.37 21.40 -13.25
C VAL A 396 -6.13 21.92 -13.99
N SER A 397 -5.69 23.16 -13.71
CA SER A 397 -4.43 23.78 -14.17
C SER A 397 -3.42 23.88 -13.04
#